data_AF-A0A7J6D1D1-F1
#
_entry.id   AF-A0A7J6D1D1-F1
#
_cell.length_a   1.000
_cell.length_b   1.000
_cell.length_c   1.000
_cell.angle_alpha   90.00
_cell.angle_beta   90.00
_cell.angle_gamma   90.00
#
_symmetry.space_group_name_H-M   'P 1'
#
loop_
_entity.id
_entity.type
_entity.pdbx_description
1 polymer ?
#
loop_
_entity_poly.entity_id
_entity_poly.type
_entity_poly.pdbx_seq_one_letter_code
_entity_poly.pdbx_strand_id
1 'polypeptide(L)'
;MGKQAQTTTILTDSPTVQTKLKVERSVDRPVRCPFAVNLRNYKDGSTHQDMLHHTAVKNMACDSKTCEGSIMNPKTLIRGPSKIPSSSDDILTQAVEFIDQYYKSFKM
;
A
#
# COMPACT_ATOMS: atom_id res chain seq x y z
N MET A 1 -68.62 40.91 8.38
CA MET A 1 -69.40 40.03 9.29
C MET A 1 -68.64 38.71 9.38
N GLY A 2 -68.33 38.24 10.59
CA GLY A 2 -67.64 36.97 10.84
C GLY A 2 -66.32 37.12 11.61
N LYS A 3 -66.36 36.82 12.91
CA LYS A 3 -65.28 36.91 13.90
C LYS A 3 -64.51 35.58 14.00
N GLN A 4 -63.20 35.68 14.30
CA GLN A 4 -62.34 34.86 15.20
C GLN A 4 -62.29 33.31 14.99
N ALA A 5 -61.14 32.63 15.08
CA ALA A 5 -60.22 32.59 16.22
C ALA A 5 -58.77 32.19 15.86
N GLN A 6 -57.84 32.61 16.71
CA GLN A 6 -56.39 32.32 16.71
C GLN A 6 -56.09 31.00 17.44
N THR A 7 -54.91 30.39 17.19
CA THR A 7 -53.87 30.04 18.21
C THR A 7 -52.72 29.23 17.56
N THR A 8 -51.51 29.84 17.58
CA THR A 8 -50.17 29.35 18.00
C THR A 8 -49.88 27.83 17.82
N THR A 9 -48.70 27.35 17.36
CA THR A 9 -47.42 27.40 18.10
C THR A 9 -46.24 26.74 17.31
N ILE A 10 -45.02 27.26 17.56
CA ILE A 10 -43.65 26.67 17.53
C ILE A 10 -42.82 26.64 16.24
N LEU A 11 -41.72 27.40 16.34
CA LEU A 11 -40.49 27.45 15.56
C LEU A 11 -39.74 26.10 15.47
N THR A 12 -39.16 25.80 14.31
CA THR A 12 -37.78 25.27 14.25
C THR A 12 -37.12 25.69 12.92
N ASP A 13 -36.22 26.66 13.02
CA ASP A 13 -35.25 27.01 11.99
C ASP A 13 -34.23 25.88 11.80
N SER A 14 -33.87 25.58 10.54
CA SER A 14 -32.52 25.14 10.15
C SER A 14 -32.38 25.12 8.62
N PRO A 15 -31.63 26.06 8.01
CA PRO A 15 -31.18 25.96 6.64
C PRO A 15 -29.82 25.24 6.56
N THR A 16 -29.74 24.23 5.70
CA THR A 16 -28.56 23.41 5.45
C THR A 16 -27.49 24.22 4.70
N VAL A 17 -26.41 24.59 5.39
CA VAL A 17 -25.23 25.21 4.77
C VAL A 17 -24.28 24.12 4.27
N GLN A 18 -24.06 24.07 2.95
CA GLN A 18 -23.07 23.21 2.33
C GLN A 18 -21.65 23.70 2.64
N THR A 19 -20.88 22.90 3.37
CA THR A 19 -19.44 23.14 3.54
C THR A 19 -18.68 22.17 2.64
N LYS A 20 -18.18 22.69 1.50
CA LYS A 20 -17.18 21.99 0.67
C LYS A 20 -15.91 21.77 1.49
N LEU A 21 -15.59 20.51 1.81
CA LEU A 21 -14.27 20.16 2.32
C LEU A 21 -13.24 20.37 1.19
N LYS A 22 -12.43 21.41 1.35
CA LYS A 22 -11.23 21.66 0.55
C LYS A 22 -10.18 20.62 0.96
N VAL A 23 -10.03 19.56 0.16
CA VAL A 23 -8.91 18.63 0.28
C VAL A 23 -7.65 19.41 -0.10
N GLU A 24 -6.89 19.84 0.91
CA GLU A 24 -5.53 20.34 0.69
C GLU A 24 -4.70 19.24 0.04
N ARG A 25 -4.12 19.56 -1.11
CA ARG A 25 -3.14 18.71 -1.80
C ARG A 25 -2.00 18.43 -0.82
N SER A 26 -1.92 17.19 -0.36
CA SER A 26 -0.77 16.69 0.39
C SER A 26 0.49 16.90 -0.46
N VAL A 27 1.44 17.61 0.12
CA VAL A 27 2.81 17.80 -0.36
C VAL A 27 3.33 16.49 -0.96
N ASP A 28 3.88 16.57 -2.18
CA ASP A 28 4.51 15.48 -2.93
C ASP A 28 5.76 15.00 -2.19
N ARG A 29 5.54 14.25 -1.11
CA ARG A 29 6.61 13.60 -0.35
C ARG A 29 6.78 12.23 -0.99
N PRO A 30 7.98 11.87 -1.47
CA PRO A 30 8.20 10.56 -2.07
C PRO A 30 7.82 9.49 -1.04
N VAL A 31 6.84 8.66 -1.41
CA VAL A 31 6.39 7.54 -0.59
C VAL A 31 7.56 6.57 -0.49
N ARG A 32 8.26 6.58 0.65
CA ARG A 32 9.34 5.62 0.91
C ARG A 32 8.75 4.34 1.47
N CYS A 33 9.33 3.19 1.12
CA CYS A 33 8.96 1.91 1.73
C CYS A 33 9.14 2.01 3.26
N PRO A 34 8.10 1.71 4.06
CA PRO A 34 8.20 1.72 5.52
C PRO A 34 9.29 0.78 6.00
N PHE A 35 10.05 1.16 7.03
CA PHE A 35 11.11 0.33 7.64
C PHE A 35 10.60 -1.05 8.09
N ALA A 36 9.36 -1.08 8.56
CA ALA A 36 8.73 -2.28 9.08
C ALA A 36 7.22 -2.24 8.79
N VAL A 37 6.64 -3.39 8.48
CA VAL A 37 5.22 -3.57 8.19
C VAL A 37 4.58 -4.47 9.27
N ASN A 38 3.50 -4.01 9.90
CA ASN A 38 2.80 -4.81 10.89
C ASN A 38 1.73 -5.68 10.22
N LEU A 39 1.83 -7.00 10.40
CA LEU A 39 0.85 -7.98 9.96
C LEU A 39 0.04 -8.47 11.16
N ARG A 40 -1.29 -8.50 11.00
CA ARG A 40 -2.22 -8.98 12.02
C ARG A 40 -2.95 -10.23 11.56
N ASN A 41 -2.94 -11.26 12.39
CA ASN A 41 -3.82 -12.40 12.24
C ASN A 41 -5.16 -12.08 12.89
N TYR A 42 -6.24 -12.05 12.09
CA TYR A 42 -7.57 -11.72 12.58
C TYR A 42 -8.28 -12.87 13.30
N LYS A 43 -7.77 -14.11 13.21
CA LYS A 43 -8.34 -15.28 13.88
C LYS A 43 -7.95 -15.34 15.35
N ASP A 44 -6.67 -15.19 15.66
CA ASP A 44 -6.14 -15.28 17.02
C ASP A 44 -5.69 -13.92 17.61
N GLY A 45 -5.66 -12.87 16.79
CA GLY A 45 -5.27 -11.52 17.21
C GLY A 45 -3.77 -11.27 17.27
N SER A 46 -2.92 -12.27 16.96
CA SER A 46 -1.47 -12.10 16.95
C SER A 46 -1.01 -11.06 15.94
N THR A 47 0.12 -10.40 16.24
CA THR A 47 0.72 -9.39 15.35
C THR A 47 2.21 -9.68 15.19
N HIS A 48 2.70 -9.57 13.97
CA HIS A 48 4.11 -9.74 13.60
C HIS A 48 4.60 -8.54 12.80
N GLN A 49 5.89 -8.29 12.85
CA GLN A 49 6.53 -7.19 12.14
C GLN A 49 7.43 -7.76 11.03
N ASP A 50 7.13 -7.42 9.79
CA ASP A 50 7.97 -7.73 8.64
C ASP A 50 8.99 -6.60 8.42
N MET A 51 10.26 -6.98 8.42
CA MET A 51 11.39 -6.12 8.04
C MET A 51 12.15 -6.71 6.84
N LEU A 52 11.83 -7.95 6.44
CA LEU A 52 12.51 -8.68 5.37
C LEU A 52 12.11 -8.15 4.00
N HIS A 53 10.92 -7.54 3.86
CA HIS A 53 10.45 -6.93 2.62
C HIS A 53 11.43 -5.93 2.00
N HIS A 54 12.34 -5.33 2.79
CA HIS A 54 13.38 -4.44 2.29
C HIS A 54 14.44 -5.11 1.42
N THR A 55 14.66 -6.42 1.58
CA THR A 55 15.63 -7.17 0.78
C THR A 55 14.97 -7.82 -0.45
N ALA A 56 13.75 -7.42 -0.80
CA ALA A 56 13.06 -7.96 -1.97
C ALA A 56 13.76 -7.55 -3.27
N VAL A 57 14.18 -8.55 -4.05
CA VAL A 57 14.95 -8.35 -5.29
C VAL A 57 14.06 -8.15 -6.53
N LYS A 58 12.82 -8.64 -6.48
CA LYS A 58 11.87 -8.57 -7.62
C LYS A 58 10.75 -7.59 -7.34
N ASN A 59 10.44 -6.78 -8.35
CA ASN A 59 9.26 -5.93 -8.34
C ASN A 59 7.99 -6.78 -8.36
N MET A 60 7.02 -6.39 -7.54
CA MET A 60 5.69 -6.99 -7.52
C MET A 60 4.84 -6.50 -8.70
N ALA A 61 3.75 -7.22 -9.00
CA ALA A 61 2.75 -6.82 -9.99
C ALA A 61 1.78 -5.74 -9.45
N CYS A 62 2.29 -4.79 -8.66
CA CYS A 62 1.49 -3.73 -8.07
C CYS A 62 2.22 -2.40 -8.22
N ASP A 63 1.48 -1.34 -8.46
CA ASP A 63 1.99 0.03 -8.46
C ASP A 63 1.27 0.89 -7.41
N SER A 64 1.57 2.18 -7.38
CA SER A 64 0.97 3.11 -6.41
C SER A 64 -0.54 3.35 -6.60
N LYS A 65 -1.10 2.97 -7.75
CA LYS A 65 -2.50 3.26 -8.14
C LYS A 65 -3.35 2.00 -8.28
N THR A 66 -2.73 0.87 -8.59
CA THR A 66 -3.38 -0.39 -8.96
C THR A 66 -2.63 -1.59 -8.38
N CYS A 67 -3.38 -2.60 -7.95
CA CYS A 67 -2.85 -3.82 -7.35
C CYS A 67 -3.32 -5.01 -8.17
N GLU A 68 -2.40 -5.72 -8.81
CA GLU A 68 -2.70 -6.91 -9.62
C GLU A 68 -2.43 -8.22 -8.84
N GLY A 69 -2.60 -8.19 -7.51
CA GLY A 69 -2.27 -9.32 -6.63
C GLY A 69 -3.06 -10.60 -6.89
N SER A 70 -4.16 -10.53 -7.65
CA SER A 70 -4.98 -11.69 -8.04
C SER A 70 -4.65 -12.25 -9.43
N ILE A 71 -3.71 -11.65 -10.17
CA ILE A 71 -3.28 -12.17 -11.46
C ILE A 71 -2.47 -13.45 -11.25
N MET A 72 -2.88 -14.54 -11.90
CA MET A 72 -2.23 -15.85 -11.78
C MET A 72 -0.80 -15.90 -12.34
N ASN A 73 -0.55 -15.18 -13.45
CA ASN A 73 0.69 -15.25 -14.22
C ASN A 73 1.22 -13.85 -14.56
N PRO A 74 1.57 -13.03 -13.56
CA PRO A 74 2.05 -11.68 -13.82
C PRO A 74 3.44 -11.73 -14.46
N LYS A 75 3.66 -10.89 -15.46
CA LYS A 75 4.92 -10.86 -16.24
C LYS A 75 6.15 -10.58 -15.37
N THR A 76 5.98 -9.82 -14.28
CA THR A 76 7.06 -9.49 -13.33
C THR A 76 7.57 -10.70 -12.55
N LEU A 77 6.76 -11.76 -12.40
CA LEU A 77 7.14 -12.97 -11.67
C LEU A 77 7.57 -14.13 -12.59
N ILE A 78 7.40 -13.98 -13.90
CA ILE A 78 7.78 -15.00 -14.89
C ILE A 78 9.16 -14.68 -15.47
N ARG A 79 10.08 -15.65 -15.42
CA ARG A 79 11.36 -15.56 -16.13
C ARG A 79 11.24 -16.31 -17.46
N GLY A 80 11.21 -15.57 -18.56
CA GLY A 80 11.21 -16.13 -19.91
C GLY A 80 12.62 -16.40 -20.46
N PRO A 81 12.73 -17.12 -21.59
CA PRO A 81 13.99 -17.27 -22.30
C PRO A 81 14.49 -15.89 -22.75
N SER A 82 15.71 -15.53 -22.33
CA SER A 82 16.35 -14.29 -22.75
C SER A 82 17.15 -14.53 -24.03
N LYS A 83 16.96 -13.68 -25.03
CA LYS A 83 17.81 -13.67 -26.23
C LYS A 83 19.19 -13.06 -25.95
N ILE A 84 19.31 -12.29 -24.87
CA ILE A 84 20.50 -11.56 -24.49
C ILE A 84 20.98 -12.11 -23.15
N PRO A 85 22.24 -12.58 -23.04
CA PRO A 85 22.82 -12.96 -21.76
C PRO A 85 22.74 -11.81 -20.74
N SER A 86 22.55 -12.11 -19.46
CA SER A 86 22.72 -11.10 -18.41
C SER A 86 24.13 -10.49 -18.51
N SER A 87 24.26 -9.20 -18.23
CA SER A 87 25.58 -8.56 -18.23
C SER A 87 26.48 -9.20 -17.15
N SER A 88 27.80 -9.16 -17.35
CA SER A 88 28.76 -9.69 -16.38
C SER A 88 28.61 -8.99 -15.02
N ASP A 89 28.34 -7.68 -15.02
CA ASP A 89 28.20 -6.88 -13.80
C ASP A 89 26.93 -7.25 -13.02
N ASP A 90 25.82 -7.50 -13.72
CA ASP A 90 24.57 -7.95 -13.10
C ASP A 90 24.72 -9.34 -12.46
N ILE A 91 25.46 -10.23 -13.14
CA ILE A 91 25.76 -11.58 -12.63
C ILE A 91 26.66 -11.48 -11.41
N LEU A 92 27.72 -10.68 -11.48
CA LEU A 92 28.67 -10.51 -10.38
C LEU A 92 27.98 -10.00 -9.11
N THR A 93 27.12 -8.99 -9.25
CA THR A 93 26.35 -8.43 -8.12
C THR A 93 25.49 -9.50 -7.46
N GLN A 94 24.71 -10.25 -8.23
CA GLN A 94 23.86 -11.34 -7.72
C GLN A 94 24.68 -12.48 -7.10
N ALA A 95 25.82 -12.82 -7.69
CA ALA A 95 26.68 -13.89 -7.19
C ALA A 95 27.26 -13.54 -5.81
N VAL A 96 27.75 -12.31 -5.64
CA VAL A 96 28.27 -11.85 -4.34
C VAL A 96 27.17 -11.86 -3.28
N GLU A 97 25.99 -11.30 -3.57
CA GLU A 97 24.87 -11.27 -2.63
C GLU A 97 24.46 -12.68 -2.19
N PHE A 98 24.40 -13.63 -3.13
CA PHE A 98 24.05 -15.02 -2.83
C PHE A 98 25.10 -15.72 -1.97
N ILE A 99 26.39 -15.55 -2.27
CA ILE A 99 27.47 -16.15 -1.48
C ILE A 99 27.51 -15.55 -0.07
N ASP A 100 27.31 -14.24 0.06
CA ASP A 100 27.17 -13.58 1.37
C ASP A 100 26.00 -14.13 2.17
N GLN A 101 24.84 -14.29 1.53
CA GLN A 101 23.66 -14.89 2.16
C GLN A 101 23.97 -16.31 2.65
N TYR A 102 24.66 -17.11 1.83
CA TYR A 102 25.06 -18.48 2.18
C TYR A 102 25.94 -18.50 3.43
N TYR A 103 27.03 -17.73 3.46
CA TYR A 103 27.93 -17.74 4.63
C TYR A 103 27.30 -17.14 5.89
N LYS A 104 26.41 -16.14 5.75
CA LYS A 104 25.65 -15.58 6.88
C LYS A 104 24.60 -16.54 7.44
N SER A 105 24.17 -17.53 6.66
CA SER A 105 23.17 -18.52 7.11
C SER A 105 23.74 -19.53 8.10
N PHE A 106 25.05 -19.73 8.11
CA PHE A 106 25.69 -20.57 9.11
C PHE A 106 25.57 -19.92 10.48
N LYS A 107 24.98 -20.65 11.42
CA LYS A 107 25.12 -20.32 12.85
C LYS A 107 26.56 -20.61 13.24
N MET A 108 27.34 -19.55 13.45
CA MET A 108 28.55 -19.66 14.24
C MET A 108 28.20 -19.80 15.72
#